data_AF-A0A0C2W6Q2-F1
#
_entry.id   AF-A0A0C2W6Q2-F1
#
_cell.length_a   1.000
_cell.length_b   1.000
_cell.length_c   1.000
_cell.angle_alpha   90.00
_cell.angle_beta   90.00
_cell.angle_gamma   90.00
#
_symmetry.space_group_name_H-M   'P 1'
#
loop_
_entity.id
_entity.type
_entity.pdbx_description
1 polymer ?
#
loop_
_entity_poly.entity_id
_entity_poly.type
_entity_poly.pdbx_seq_one_letter_code
_entity_poly.pdbx_strand_id
1 'polypeptide(L)'
;MNTSPPSCLRPPPPHSRLSPSISTVPTTQLTLDRLSVLCHPVFEQERFNNPMAAWAGIFGSVQRGTQRPDSNVNFLIGYAAGTVWGRPSRMELSERLSEILGREVDVEVFTQNDYAFECVHIEALLTAKTIWGDPPSWVHSSREEAERQLREGYETMKRALQVASRLEAKLPSSQAEFVLAENKALRFSILRDALLVIATVKTLMHPFYYELASLIPLLSIKENAIRAALEGEVENSEDLGDIWNVVSDWINVVAVEGVMQAAEQTFSRAGLVP
;
A
#
# COMPACT_ATOMS: atom_id res chain seq x y z
N MET A 1 -59.99 16.84 61.63
CA MET A 1 -58.54 16.79 61.93
C MET A 1 -57.95 15.79 60.95
N ASN A 2 -57.36 16.29 59.86
CA ASN A 2 -56.85 15.47 58.76
C ASN A 2 -55.32 15.39 58.84
N THR A 3 -54.83 14.15 58.79
CA THR A 3 -53.43 13.75 58.86
C THR A 3 -52.78 13.79 57.48
N SER A 4 -51.61 14.45 57.37
CA SER A 4 -50.77 14.43 56.17
C SER A 4 -49.86 13.19 56.16
N PRO A 5 -49.63 12.52 55.02
CA PRO A 5 -48.67 11.42 54.91
C PRO A 5 -47.23 11.93 54.64
N PRO A 6 -46.21 11.10 54.92
CA PRO A 6 -44.81 11.51 54.86
C PRO A 6 -44.23 11.51 53.44
N SER A 7 -43.31 12.45 53.22
CA SER A 7 -42.61 12.70 51.96
C SER A 7 -41.72 11.53 51.55
N CYS A 8 -41.92 11.01 50.33
CA CYS A 8 -41.07 10.01 49.71
C CYS A 8 -39.67 10.59 49.43
N LEU A 9 -38.65 9.97 50.03
CA LEU A 9 -37.24 10.19 49.72
C LEU A 9 -36.97 9.82 48.25
N ARG A 10 -36.47 10.79 47.47
CA ARG A 10 -35.92 10.53 46.13
C ARG A 10 -34.62 9.74 46.25
N PRO A 11 -34.37 8.73 45.40
CA PRO A 11 -33.06 8.11 45.30
C PRO A 11 -32.03 9.11 44.74
N PRO A 12 -30.75 9.00 45.13
CA PRO A 12 -29.69 9.84 44.59
C PRO A 12 -29.49 9.54 43.09
N PRO A 13 -29.04 10.54 42.31
CA PRO A 13 -28.77 10.33 40.88
C PRO A 13 -27.65 9.29 40.71
N PRO A 14 -27.71 8.49 39.64
CA PRO A 14 -26.65 7.51 39.35
C PRO A 14 -25.34 8.27 39.15
N HIS A 15 -24.31 7.83 39.89
CA HIS A 15 -22.95 8.31 39.75
C HIS A 15 -22.56 8.34 38.27
N SER A 16 -22.37 9.54 37.73
CA SER A 16 -21.67 9.75 36.48
C SER A 16 -20.29 9.12 36.62
N ARG A 17 -20.10 7.96 35.99
CA ARG A 17 -18.77 7.42 35.74
C ARG A 17 -18.06 8.48 34.91
N LEU A 18 -17.11 9.17 35.53
CA LEU A 18 -16.20 10.08 34.87
C LEU A 18 -15.44 9.25 33.83
N SER A 19 -15.86 9.33 32.57
CA SER A 19 -15.00 9.00 31.45
C SER A 19 -13.75 9.88 31.59
N PRO A 20 -12.53 9.31 31.63
CA PRO A 20 -11.32 10.11 31.71
C PRO A 20 -11.31 11.08 30.53
N SER A 21 -11.14 12.37 30.82
CA SER A 21 -11.03 13.42 29.80
C SER A 21 -9.83 13.13 28.90
N ILE A 22 -10.12 12.73 27.66
CA ILE A 22 -9.14 12.30 26.64
C ILE A 22 -8.20 13.46 26.23
N SER A 23 -8.57 14.72 26.49
CA SER A 23 -7.93 15.90 25.87
C SER A 23 -6.64 16.42 26.52
N THR A 24 -6.01 15.70 27.45
CA THR A 24 -4.83 16.23 28.19
C THR A 24 -3.54 15.43 28.04
N VAL A 25 -3.56 14.34 27.27
CA VAL A 25 -2.42 13.42 27.24
C VAL A 25 -1.45 13.79 26.11
N PRO A 26 -0.16 14.06 26.38
CA PRO A 26 0.82 14.34 25.33
C PRO A 26 0.86 13.19 24.32
N THR A 27 0.58 13.49 23.06
CA THR A 27 0.52 12.56 21.91
C THR A 27 1.86 12.46 21.18
N THR A 28 2.89 13.12 21.72
CA THR A 28 4.23 13.23 21.12
C THR A 28 5.00 11.91 21.09
N GLN A 29 4.60 10.92 21.89
CA GLN A 29 5.18 9.58 21.86
C GLN A 29 4.12 8.51 22.17
N LEU A 30 3.50 7.96 21.13
CA LEU A 30 2.54 6.87 21.26
C LEU A 30 3.27 5.53 21.39
N THR A 31 2.98 4.78 22.44
CA THR A 31 3.45 3.40 22.63
C THR A 31 2.36 2.41 22.23
N LEU A 32 2.73 1.19 21.82
CA LEU A 32 1.76 0.14 21.46
C LEU A 32 0.76 -0.16 22.59
N ASP A 33 1.22 -0.28 23.85
CA ASP A 33 0.34 -0.54 24.99
C ASP A 33 -0.70 0.58 25.18
N ARG A 34 -0.25 1.83 25.03
CA ARG A 34 -1.13 3.00 25.11
C ARG A 34 -2.12 3.05 23.94
N LEU A 35 -1.70 2.71 22.73
CA LEU A 35 -2.59 2.60 21.58
C LEU A 35 -3.64 1.51 21.80
N SER A 36 -3.22 0.36 22.33
CA SER A 36 -4.13 -0.73 22.69
C SER A 36 -5.20 -0.24 23.66
N VAL A 37 -4.83 0.44 24.75
CA VAL A 37 -5.79 0.97 25.75
C VAL A 37 -6.70 2.06 25.18
N LEU A 38 -6.13 3.05 24.47
CA LEU A 38 -6.90 4.20 23.96
C LEU A 38 -7.88 3.79 22.86
N CYS A 39 -7.45 2.92 21.94
CA CYS A 39 -8.24 2.53 20.77
C CYS A 39 -9.19 1.35 21.05
N HIS A 40 -9.01 0.63 22.17
CA HIS A 40 -9.86 -0.52 22.53
C HIS A 40 -11.37 -0.25 22.39
N PRO A 41 -11.94 0.86 22.89
CA PRO A 41 -13.38 1.11 22.79
C PRO A 41 -13.85 1.28 21.34
N VAL A 42 -12.98 1.80 20.46
CA VAL A 42 -13.30 1.95 19.04
C VAL A 42 -13.40 0.59 18.38
N PHE A 43 -12.45 -0.31 18.64
CA PHE A 43 -12.46 -1.66 18.05
C PHE A 43 -13.55 -2.57 18.61
N GLU A 44 -13.92 -2.44 19.89
CA GLU A 44 -15.08 -3.16 20.42
C GLU A 44 -16.38 -2.69 19.76
N GLN A 45 -16.52 -1.37 19.54
CA GLN A 45 -17.66 -0.84 18.80
C GLN A 45 -17.64 -1.28 17.34
N GLU A 46 -16.45 -1.33 16.72
CA GLU A 46 -16.26 -1.85 15.37
C GLU A 46 -16.73 -3.30 15.29
N ARG A 47 -16.29 -4.16 16.19
CA ARG A 47 -16.70 -5.55 16.27
C ARG A 47 -18.20 -5.71 16.53
N PHE A 48 -18.79 -4.84 17.34
CA PHE A 48 -20.23 -4.85 17.58
C PHE A 48 -21.02 -4.53 16.29
N ASN A 49 -20.56 -3.55 15.52
CA ASN A 49 -21.19 -3.14 14.26
C ASN A 49 -20.88 -4.13 13.12
N ASN A 50 -19.68 -4.70 13.11
CA ASN A 50 -19.16 -5.63 12.14
C ASN A 50 -18.49 -6.82 12.86
N PRO A 51 -19.26 -7.89 13.14
CA PRO A 51 -18.76 -9.07 13.87
C PRO A 51 -17.58 -9.80 13.22
N MET A 52 -17.25 -9.48 11.96
CA MET A 52 -16.11 -10.04 11.25
C MET A 52 -14.80 -9.31 11.55
N ALA A 53 -14.83 -8.12 12.16
CA ALA A 53 -13.62 -7.44 12.65
C ALA A 53 -12.95 -8.33 13.71
N ALA A 54 -11.73 -8.76 13.42
CA ALA A 54 -11.07 -9.82 14.19
C ALA A 54 -9.75 -9.38 14.82
N TRP A 55 -9.05 -8.43 14.21
CA TRP A 55 -7.71 -8.05 14.61
C TRP A 55 -7.38 -6.62 14.18
N ALA A 56 -6.55 -5.93 14.95
CA ALA A 56 -5.96 -4.66 14.55
C ALA A 56 -4.47 -4.60 14.92
N GLY A 57 -3.66 -4.10 13.99
CA GLY A 57 -2.23 -3.88 14.18
C GLY A 57 -1.79 -2.46 13.83
N ILE A 58 -0.71 -2.00 14.45
CA ILE A 58 -0.04 -0.74 14.15
C ILE A 58 1.19 -1.03 13.30
N PHE A 59 1.36 -0.30 12.20
CA PHE A 59 2.55 -0.32 11.36
C PHE A 59 3.13 1.08 11.17
N GLY A 60 4.16 1.22 10.34
CA GLY A 60 4.76 2.52 10.05
C GLY A 60 5.64 3.08 11.18
N SER A 61 5.78 4.40 11.23
CA SER A 61 6.74 5.09 12.12
C SER A 61 6.45 4.88 13.61
N VAL A 62 5.18 4.78 13.98
CA VAL A 62 4.73 4.54 15.36
C VAL A 62 5.14 3.15 15.82
N GLN A 63 4.92 2.12 15.00
CA GLN A 63 5.35 0.75 15.28
C GLN A 63 6.86 0.66 15.51
N ARG A 64 7.64 1.42 14.71
CA ARG A 64 9.11 1.43 14.78
C ARG A 64 9.68 2.30 15.89
N GLY A 65 8.86 3.08 16.58
CA GLY A 65 9.32 4.05 17.57
C GLY A 65 10.06 5.26 16.95
N THR A 66 9.95 5.47 15.64
CA THR A 66 10.59 6.58 14.91
C THR A 66 9.59 7.68 14.54
N GLN A 67 8.42 7.71 15.20
CA GLN A 67 7.39 8.72 14.96
C GLN A 67 7.88 10.11 15.33
N ARG A 68 7.47 11.10 14.53
CA ARG A 68 7.53 12.51 14.88
C ARG A 68 6.18 12.95 15.46
N PRO A 69 6.09 14.12 16.13
CA PRO A 69 4.82 14.64 16.63
C PRO A 69 3.74 14.79 15.54
N ASP A 70 4.14 15.09 14.32
CA ASP A 70 3.31 15.29 13.13
C ASP A 70 3.14 14.03 12.27
N SER A 71 3.67 12.88 12.66
CA SER A 71 3.47 11.66 11.87
C SER A 71 2.03 11.16 11.92
N ASN A 72 1.56 10.53 10.86
CA ASN A 72 0.30 9.82 10.88
C ASN A 72 0.43 8.50 11.65
N VAL A 73 -0.66 8.06 12.28
CA VAL A 73 -0.74 6.74 12.93
C VAL A 73 -1.36 5.76 11.95
N ASN A 74 -0.63 4.70 11.60
CA ASN A 74 -1.03 3.76 10.55
C ASN A 74 -1.57 2.48 11.19
N PHE A 75 -2.83 2.14 10.89
CA PHE A 75 -3.51 0.95 11.38
C PHE A 75 -3.78 -0.01 10.23
N LEU A 76 -3.60 -1.31 10.48
CA LEU A 76 -4.13 -2.37 9.63
C LEU A 76 -5.24 -3.09 10.40
N ILE A 77 -6.44 -3.11 9.84
CA ILE A 77 -7.61 -3.76 10.44
C ILE A 77 -7.94 -5.02 9.66
N GLY A 78 -7.96 -6.14 10.36
CA GLY A 78 -8.22 -7.46 9.80
C GLY A 78 -9.67 -7.89 9.97
N TYR A 79 -10.32 -8.26 8.87
CA TYR A 79 -11.67 -8.82 8.85
C TYR A 79 -11.66 -10.27 8.36
N ALA A 80 -12.51 -11.11 8.96
CA ALA A 80 -12.74 -12.47 8.47
C ALA A 80 -13.46 -12.48 7.11
N ALA A 81 -13.40 -13.63 6.42
CA ALA A 81 -14.00 -13.80 5.11
C ALA A 81 -15.53 -13.59 5.15
N GLY A 82 -16.11 -13.17 4.03
CA GLY A 82 -17.56 -12.94 3.92
C GLY A 82 -18.02 -11.58 4.46
N THR A 83 -17.09 -10.71 4.85
CA THR A 83 -17.40 -9.33 5.19
C THR A 83 -17.89 -8.58 3.95
N VAL A 84 -19.17 -8.22 3.94
CA VAL A 84 -19.70 -7.25 2.96
C VAL A 84 -19.38 -5.88 3.52
N TRP A 85 -18.49 -5.16 2.84
CA TRP A 85 -18.13 -3.80 3.21
C TRP A 85 -19.35 -2.88 3.12
N GLY A 86 -19.91 -2.58 4.30
CA GLY A 86 -21.14 -1.82 4.44
C GLY A 86 -21.28 -1.29 5.85
N ARG A 87 -20.51 -0.24 6.15
CA ARG A 87 -20.43 0.52 7.40
C ARG A 87 -19.81 -0.22 8.61
N PRO A 88 -18.97 0.47 9.41
CA PRO A 88 -18.49 1.85 9.18
C PRO A 88 -17.58 1.93 7.96
N SER A 89 -17.60 3.08 7.28
CA SER A 89 -16.65 3.33 6.21
C SER A 89 -15.25 3.46 6.83
N ARG A 90 -14.19 3.05 6.12
CA ARG A 90 -12.78 3.29 6.49
C ARG A 90 -12.55 4.71 7.06
N MET A 91 -13.26 5.68 6.49
CA MET A 91 -13.29 7.09 6.91
C MET A 91 -13.87 7.29 8.32
N GLU A 92 -15.02 6.71 8.66
CA GLU A 92 -15.60 6.83 10.00
C GLU A 92 -14.69 6.21 11.08
N LEU A 93 -14.05 5.08 10.77
CA LEU A 93 -13.08 4.47 11.68
C LEU A 93 -11.84 5.35 11.87
N SER A 94 -11.30 5.90 10.77
CA SER A 94 -10.18 6.84 10.78
C SER A 94 -10.50 8.11 11.59
N GLU A 95 -11.69 8.70 11.41
CA GLU A 95 -12.12 9.90 12.15
C GLU A 95 -12.17 9.64 13.66
N ARG A 96 -12.80 8.54 14.08
CA ARG A 96 -12.92 8.18 15.51
C ARG A 96 -11.57 7.89 16.15
N LEU A 97 -10.69 7.19 15.45
CA LEU A 97 -9.32 6.95 15.92
C LEU A 97 -8.54 8.27 16.00
N SER A 98 -8.70 9.15 15.00
CA SER A 98 -8.02 10.46 14.96
C SER A 98 -8.45 11.36 16.12
N GLU A 99 -9.74 11.37 16.45
CA GLU A 99 -10.29 12.12 17.59
C GLU A 99 -9.65 11.67 18.92
N ILE A 100 -9.57 10.35 19.14
CA ILE A 100 -9.00 9.79 20.38
C ILE A 100 -7.49 10.06 20.47
N LEU A 101 -6.79 9.96 19.34
CA LEU A 101 -5.34 10.09 19.31
C LEU A 101 -4.85 11.53 19.16
N GLY A 102 -5.74 12.48 18.83
CA GLY A 102 -5.40 13.86 18.54
C GLY A 102 -4.40 13.99 17.39
N ARG A 103 -4.42 13.07 16.43
CA ARG A 103 -3.48 12.94 15.30
C ARG A 103 -4.20 12.37 14.09
N GLU A 104 -3.67 12.63 12.90
CA GLU A 104 -4.15 11.98 11.69
C GLU A 104 -3.91 10.46 11.74
N VAL A 105 -4.92 9.72 11.32
CA VAL A 105 -4.91 8.26 11.32
C VAL A 105 -5.19 7.73 9.92
N ASP A 106 -4.25 6.96 9.40
CA ASP A 106 -4.42 6.19 8.17
C ASP A 106 -4.86 4.77 8.55
N VAL A 107 -6.03 4.37 8.05
CA VAL A 107 -6.59 3.03 8.28
C VAL A 107 -6.51 2.25 6.98
N GLU A 108 -5.69 1.20 6.95
CA GLU A 108 -5.76 0.17 5.94
C GLU A 108 -6.60 -1.01 6.44
N VAL A 109 -7.27 -1.67 5.51
CA VAL A 109 -8.13 -2.79 5.84
C VAL A 109 -7.74 -3.97 5.01
N PHE A 110 -7.72 -5.13 5.65
CA PHE A 110 -7.41 -6.39 5.03
C PHE A 110 -8.50 -7.40 5.36
N THR A 111 -9.08 -7.99 4.32
CA THR A 111 -10.08 -9.06 4.45
C THR A 111 -9.42 -10.41 4.18
N GLN A 112 -9.72 -11.41 5.00
CA GLN A 112 -9.27 -12.78 4.76
C GLN A 112 -9.67 -13.25 3.36
N ASN A 113 -8.72 -13.87 2.66
CA ASN A 113 -8.84 -14.32 1.27
C ASN A 113 -9.01 -13.19 0.24
N ASP A 114 -8.74 -11.94 0.63
CA ASP A 114 -8.52 -10.88 -0.34
C ASP A 114 -7.12 -11.04 -0.96
N TYR A 115 -7.10 -11.22 -2.27
CA TYR A 115 -5.87 -11.35 -3.06
C TYR A 115 -5.47 -10.04 -3.73
N ALA A 116 -6.26 -8.96 -3.58
CA ALA A 116 -5.95 -7.64 -4.09
C ALA A 116 -5.03 -6.89 -3.11
N PHE A 117 -3.83 -7.41 -2.88
CA PHE A 117 -2.84 -6.69 -2.10
C PHE A 117 -2.39 -5.42 -2.83
N GLU A 118 -2.08 -4.40 -2.05
CA GLU A 118 -1.30 -3.24 -2.49
C GLU A 118 0.04 -3.30 -1.76
N CYS A 119 1.03 -2.54 -2.22
CA CYS A 119 2.33 -2.50 -1.56
C CYS A 119 2.22 -2.13 -0.07
N VAL A 120 1.28 -1.23 0.27
CA VAL A 120 1.00 -0.87 1.67
C VAL A 120 0.47 -2.06 2.48
N HIS A 121 -0.37 -2.92 1.89
CA HIS A 121 -0.89 -4.11 2.56
C HIS A 121 0.23 -5.13 2.86
N ILE A 122 1.18 -5.29 1.95
CA ILE A 122 2.36 -6.15 2.16
C ILE A 122 3.20 -5.61 3.32
N GLU A 123 3.57 -4.31 3.31
CA GLU A 123 4.33 -3.73 4.42
C GLU A 123 3.57 -3.86 5.73
N ALA A 124 2.29 -3.52 5.74
CA ALA A 124 1.46 -3.55 6.94
C ALA A 124 1.35 -4.97 7.50
N LEU A 125 1.09 -6.00 6.69
CA LEU A 125 1.00 -7.38 7.18
C LEU A 125 2.31 -7.86 7.80
N LEU A 126 3.44 -7.58 7.14
CA LEU A 126 4.76 -8.05 7.56
C LEU A 126 5.28 -7.31 8.79
N THR A 127 4.93 -6.03 8.97
CA THR A 127 5.53 -5.19 10.02
C THR A 127 4.58 -4.89 11.19
N ALA A 128 3.26 -5.03 11.00
CA ALA A 128 2.30 -4.64 12.01
C ALA A 128 2.46 -5.39 13.33
N LYS A 129 2.32 -4.63 14.43
CA LYS A 129 2.25 -5.17 15.79
C LYS A 129 0.82 -5.08 16.29
N THR A 130 0.31 -6.19 16.79
CA THR A 130 -1.04 -6.31 17.34
C THR A 130 -1.26 -5.32 18.48
N ILE A 131 -2.40 -4.64 18.45
CA ILE A 131 -2.86 -3.79 19.55
C ILE A 131 -4.29 -4.14 20.01
N TRP A 132 -5.03 -4.92 19.22
CA TRP A 132 -6.37 -5.39 19.58
C TRP A 132 -6.69 -6.71 18.87
N GLY A 133 -7.41 -7.57 19.58
CA GLY A 133 -7.72 -8.94 19.15
C GLY A 133 -6.51 -9.87 19.20
N ASP A 134 -6.79 -11.18 19.23
CA ASP A 134 -5.76 -12.19 18.99
C ASP A 134 -5.64 -12.41 17.48
N PRO A 135 -4.43 -12.38 16.88
CA PRO A 135 -4.27 -12.63 15.46
C PRO A 135 -4.84 -14.01 15.11
N PRO A 136 -5.92 -14.10 14.31
CA PRO A 136 -6.44 -15.38 13.88
C PRO A 136 -5.43 -16.07 12.96
N SER A 137 -5.52 -17.40 12.83
CA SER A 137 -4.58 -18.21 12.04
C SER A 137 -4.41 -17.72 10.60
N TRP A 138 -5.47 -17.16 10.01
CA TRP A 138 -5.41 -16.63 8.65
C TRP A 138 -4.51 -15.40 8.52
N VAL A 139 -4.28 -14.60 9.57
CA VAL A 139 -3.31 -13.50 9.54
C VAL A 139 -1.90 -14.04 9.33
N HIS A 140 -1.57 -15.19 9.93
CA HIS A 140 -0.28 -15.83 9.72
C HIS A 140 -0.11 -16.29 8.27
N SER A 141 -1.11 -16.97 7.70
CA SER A 141 -1.07 -17.37 6.29
C SER A 141 -0.99 -16.15 5.35
N SER A 142 -1.68 -15.05 5.67
CA SER A 142 -1.58 -13.81 4.89
C SER A 142 -0.20 -13.14 4.98
N ARG A 143 0.51 -13.29 6.09
CA ARG A 143 1.90 -12.83 6.21
C ARG A 143 2.87 -13.64 5.37
N GLU A 144 2.71 -14.97 5.36
CA GLU A 144 3.52 -15.86 4.50
C GLU A 144 3.30 -15.52 3.02
N GLU A 145 2.04 -15.26 2.64
CA GLU A 145 1.70 -14.83 1.29
C GLU A 145 2.26 -13.44 0.96
N ALA A 146 2.17 -12.47 1.88
CA ALA A 146 2.76 -11.15 1.70
C ALA A 146 4.29 -11.21 1.54
N GLU A 147 4.97 -12.08 2.27
CA GLU A 147 6.42 -12.32 2.10
C GLU A 147 6.71 -12.91 0.73
N ARG A 148 5.94 -13.93 0.30
CA ARG A 148 6.09 -14.54 -1.03
C ARG A 148 5.95 -13.49 -2.13
N GLN A 149 4.93 -12.63 -2.04
CA GLN A 149 4.71 -11.56 -3.00
C GLN A 149 5.82 -10.50 -2.94
N LEU A 150 6.30 -10.12 -1.75
CA LEU A 150 7.44 -9.22 -1.63
C LEU A 150 8.68 -9.75 -2.39
N ARG A 151 8.99 -11.03 -2.23
CA ARG A 151 10.12 -11.69 -2.91
C ARG A 151 9.93 -11.77 -4.42
N GLU A 152 8.76 -12.24 -4.87
CA GLU A 152 8.45 -12.35 -6.29
C GLU A 152 8.46 -10.99 -6.98
N GLY A 153 7.85 -9.98 -6.36
CA GLY A 153 7.84 -8.60 -6.83
C GLY A 153 9.24 -8.01 -6.91
N TYR A 154 10.04 -8.16 -5.86
CA TYR A 154 11.41 -7.66 -5.82
C TYR A 154 12.28 -8.25 -6.93
N GLU A 155 12.25 -9.56 -7.12
CA GLU A 155 13.02 -10.22 -8.18
C GLU A 155 12.53 -9.82 -9.58
N THR A 156 11.22 -9.60 -9.76
CA THR A 156 10.70 -9.07 -11.03
C THR A 156 11.13 -7.63 -11.28
N MET A 157 11.10 -6.75 -10.27
CA MET A 157 11.57 -5.37 -10.38
C MET A 157 13.06 -5.31 -10.70
N LYS A 158 13.86 -6.16 -10.06
CA LYS A 158 15.30 -6.28 -10.35
C LYS A 158 15.56 -6.66 -11.80
N ARG A 159 14.78 -7.59 -12.36
CA ARG A 159 14.83 -7.91 -13.80
C ARG A 159 14.41 -6.71 -14.65
N ALA A 160 13.31 -6.04 -14.30
CA ALA A 160 12.84 -4.85 -15.02
C ALA A 160 13.91 -3.74 -15.04
N LEU A 161 14.53 -3.46 -13.90
CA LEU A 161 15.62 -2.50 -13.75
C LEU A 161 16.81 -2.86 -14.63
N GLN A 162 17.25 -4.13 -14.62
CA GLN A 162 18.34 -4.57 -15.51
C GLN A 162 18.02 -4.36 -16.98
N VAL A 163 16.77 -4.58 -17.41
CA VAL A 163 16.36 -4.34 -18.80
C VAL A 163 16.30 -2.83 -19.07
N ALA A 164 15.77 -2.04 -18.14
CA ALA A 164 15.69 -0.58 -18.23
C ALA A 164 17.08 0.07 -18.38
N SER A 165 18.04 -0.32 -17.54
CA SER A 165 19.42 0.21 -17.62
C SER A 165 20.12 -0.20 -18.92
N ARG A 166 19.85 -1.40 -19.45
CA ARG A 166 20.37 -1.80 -20.77
C ARG A 166 19.74 -0.99 -21.89
N LEU A 167 18.45 -0.69 -21.79
CA LEU A 167 17.73 0.15 -22.74
C LEU A 167 18.29 1.57 -22.73
N GLU A 168 18.51 2.13 -21.54
CA GLU A 168 19.10 3.46 -21.32
C GLU A 168 20.47 3.57 -22.00
N ALA A 169 21.34 2.60 -21.74
CA ALA A 169 22.69 2.58 -22.30
C ALA A 169 22.72 2.43 -23.84
N LYS A 170 21.64 1.95 -24.46
CA LYS A 170 21.52 1.77 -25.91
C LYS A 170 20.81 2.93 -26.60
N LEU A 171 20.13 3.79 -25.86
CA LEU A 171 19.34 4.85 -26.48
C LEU A 171 20.26 5.81 -27.25
N PRO A 172 19.92 6.11 -28.52
CA PRO A 172 20.60 7.17 -29.23
C PRO A 172 20.30 8.53 -28.59
N SER A 173 21.17 9.51 -28.86
CA SER A 173 21.09 10.83 -28.23
C SER A 173 19.88 11.65 -28.70
N SER A 174 19.25 11.25 -29.80
CA SER A 174 18.10 11.95 -30.36
C SER A 174 17.17 11.02 -31.15
N GLN A 175 15.93 11.47 -31.32
CA GLN A 175 14.95 10.86 -32.23
C GLN A 175 15.49 10.71 -33.66
N ALA A 176 16.20 11.74 -34.14
CA ALA A 176 16.74 11.77 -35.50
C ALA A 176 17.69 10.60 -35.73
N GLU A 177 18.59 10.31 -34.77
CA GLU A 177 19.48 9.15 -34.83
C GLU A 177 18.71 7.83 -34.80
N PHE A 178 17.66 7.72 -33.99
CA PHE A 178 16.85 6.50 -33.88
C PHE A 178 16.16 6.10 -35.19
N VAL A 179 15.67 7.09 -35.96
CA VAL A 179 14.92 6.85 -37.21
C VAL A 179 15.83 6.60 -38.42
N LEU A 180 17.15 6.84 -38.33
CA LEU A 180 18.07 6.58 -39.43
C LEU A 180 18.04 5.10 -39.87
N ALA A 181 18.11 4.89 -41.18
CA ALA A 181 18.07 3.55 -41.78
C ALA A 181 19.27 2.69 -41.36
N GLU A 182 20.46 3.29 -41.26
CA GLU A 182 21.70 2.63 -40.80
C GLU A 182 21.61 2.13 -39.34
N ASN A 183 20.75 2.74 -38.53
CA ASN A 183 20.53 2.35 -37.14
C ASN A 183 19.44 1.27 -36.95
N LYS A 184 18.98 0.61 -38.04
CA LYS A 184 17.93 -0.43 -37.97
C LYS A 184 18.25 -1.54 -36.96
N ALA A 185 19.49 -2.02 -36.91
CA ALA A 185 19.89 -3.07 -35.98
C ALA A 185 19.84 -2.62 -34.51
N LEU A 186 20.35 -1.41 -34.22
CA LEU A 186 20.29 -0.80 -32.89
C LEU A 186 18.84 -0.59 -32.46
N ARG A 187 18.02 0.01 -33.33
CA ARG A 187 16.58 0.20 -33.12
C ARG A 187 15.88 -1.12 -32.77
N PHE A 188 16.13 -2.19 -33.52
CA PHE A 188 15.55 -3.49 -33.24
C PHE A 188 15.97 -4.04 -31.87
N SER A 189 17.22 -3.82 -31.46
CA SER A 189 17.63 -4.19 -30.10
C SER A 189 16.90 -3.39 -29.03
N ILE A 190 16.70 -2.08 -29.22
CA ILE A 190 15.99 -1.20 -28.27
C ILE A 190 14.53 -1.65 -28.15
N LEU A 191 13.84 -1.85 -29.27
CA LEU A 191 12.44 -2.27 -29.30
C LEU A 191 12.21 -3.64 -28.65
N ARG A 192 13.16 -4.57 -28.78
CA ARG A 192 13.10 -5.87 -28.09
C ARG A 192 13.24 -5.73 -26.57
N ASP A 193 14.17 -4.91 -26.10
CA ASP A 193 14.32 -4.64 -24.67
C ASP A 193 13.05 -3.92 -24.13
N ALA A 194 12.47 -2.99 -24.88
CA ALA A 194 11.20 -2.35 -24.53
C ALA A 194 10.03 -3.35 -24.39
N LEU A 195 9.89 -4.32 -25.32
CA LEU A 195 8.90 -5.40 -25.16
C LEU A 195 9.18 -6.29 -23.96
N LEU A 196 10.45 -6.53 -23.62
CA LEU A 196 10.81 -7.32 -22.45
C LEU A 196 10.42 -6.60 -21.15
N VAL A 197 10.57 -5.28 -21.08
CA VAL A 197 10.05 -4.46 -19.98
C VAL A 197 8.53 -4.62 -19.88
N ILE A 198 7.81 -4.38 -20.98
CA ILE A 198 6.35 -4.49 -21.01
C ILE A 198 5.91 -5.87 -20.53
N ALA A 199 6.53 -6.94 -21.04
CA ALA A 199 6.21 -8.32 -20.64
C ALA A 199 6.50 -8.59 -19.16
N THR A 200 7.57 -8.00 -18.62
CA THR A 200 7.93 -8.14 -17.19
C THR A 200 6.88 -7.50 -16.28
N VAL A 201 6.32 -6.35 -16.71
CA VAL A 201 5.38 -5.55 -15.91
C VAL A 201 3.91 -5.93 -16.12
N LYS A 202 3.53 -6.46 -17.30
CA LYS A 202 2.14 -6.78 -17.67
C LYS A 202 1.51 -7.96 -16.93
N THR A 203 2.24 -8.66 -16.07
CA THR A 203 1.68 -9.81 -15.35
C THR A 203 0.53 -9.31 -14.45
N LEU A 204 -0.67 -9.82 -14.66
CA LEU A 204 -1.87 -9.36 -13.95
C LEU A 204 -1.92 -9.99 -12.55
N MET A 205 -2.27 -9.17 -11.55
CA MET A 205 -2.58 -9.54 -10.15
C MET A 205 -1.45 -9.51 -9.10
N HIS A 206 -0.31 -8.86 -9.35
CA HIS A 206 0.70 -8.65 -8.29
C HIS A 206 0.75 -7.17 -7.85
N PRO A 207 0.88 -6.88 -6.54
CA PRO A 207 0.85 -5.50 -6.03
C PRO A 207 1.95 -4.63 -6.61
N PHE A 208 3.16 -5.17 -6.70
CA PHE A 208 4.30 -4.49 -7.31
C PHE A 208 4.13 -4.27 -8.82
N TYR A 209 3.33 -5.10 -9.50
CA TYR A 209 3.06 -4.89 -10.92
C TYR A 209 2.10 -3.74 -11.14
N TYR A 210 1.20 -3.45 -10.20
CA TYR A 210 0.39 -2.24 -10.28
C TYR A 210 1.25 -0.98 -10.23
N GLU A 211 2.17 -0.90 -9.26
CA GLU A 211 3.11 0.22 -9.14
C GLU A 211 3.97 0.34 -10.39
N LEU A 212 4.59 -0.74 -10.85
CA LEU A 212 5.38 -0.72 -12.09
C LEU A 212 4.53 -0.39 -13.33
N ALA A 213 3.30 -0.91 -13.43
CA ALA A 213 2.42 -0.63 -14.55
C ALA A 213 2.03 0.86 -14.61
N SER A 214 1.87 1.49 -13.44
CA SER A 214 1.64 2.93 -13.32
C SER A 214 2.82 3.76 -13.84
N LEU A 215 4.04 3.21 -13.83
CA LEU A 215 5.24 3.84 -14.37
C LEU A 215 5.38 3.68 -15.90
N ILE A 216 4.69 2.70 -16.50
CA ILE A 216 4.87 2.36 -17.92
C ILE A 216 3.61 2.53 -18.82
N PRO A 217 2.63 3.40 -18.52
CA PRO A 217 1.33 3.38 -19.20
C PRO A 217 1.46 3.70 -20.69
N LEU A 218 2.26 4.71 -21.04
CA LEU A 218 2.51 5.10 -22.43
C LEU A 218 3.26 4.00 -23.20
N LEU A 219 4.29 3.40 -22.57
CA LEU A 219 5.04 2.31 -23.18
C LEU A 219 4.15 1.10 -23.46
N SER A 220 3.25 0.77 -22.54
CA SER A 220 2.27 -0.32 -22.71
C SER A 220 1.27 -0.04 -23.84
N ILE A 221 0.85 1.21 -24.03
CA ILE A 221 -0.01 1.62 -25.16
C ILE A 221 0.70 1.40 -26.49
N LYS A 222 2.02 1.59 -26.55
CA LYS A 222 2.83 1.41 -27.76
C LYS A 222 3.21 -0.04 -28.07
N GLU A 223 2.82 -1.02 -27.25
CA GLU A 223 3.26 -2.42 -27.44
C GLU A 223 3.02 -2.94 -28.87
N ASN A 224 1.81 -2.75 -29.41
CA ASN A 224 1.47 -3.23 -30.74
C ASN A 224 2.28 -2.50 -31.84
N ALA A 225 2.49 -1.19 -31.69
CA ALA A 225 3.31 -0.42 -32.62
C ALA A 225 4.78 -0.87 -32.58
N ILE A 226 5.30 -1.19 -31.39
CA ILE A 226 6.65 -1.74 -31.21
C ILE A 226 6.78 -3.11 -31.88
N ARG A 227 5.76 -3.99 -31.76
CA ARG A 227 5.73 -5.30 -32.45
C ARG A 227 5.72 -5.14 -33.97
N ALA A 228 4.84 -4.29 -34.50
CA ALA A 228 4.76 -3.99 -35.93
C ALA A 228 6.09 -3.42 -36.48
N ALA A 229 6.76 -2.53 -35.73
CA ALA A 229 8.07 -2.01 -36.10
C ALA A 229 9.17 -3.08 -36.14
N LEU A 230 9.12 -4.08 -35.25
CA LEU A 230 10.04 -5.22 -35.27
C LEU A 230 9.78 -6.19 -36.43
N GLU A 231 8.53 -6.28 -36.88
CA GLU A 231 8.11 -7.08 -38.04
C GLU A 231 8.41 -6.37 -39.37
N GLY A 232 8.80 -5.09 -39.32
CA GLY A 232 9.10 -4.27 -40.50
C GLY A 232 7.87 -3.65 -41.15
N GLU A 233 6.72 -3.66 -40.46
CA GLU A 233 5.46 -3.08 -40.94
C GLU A 233 5.41 -1.56 -40.73
N VAL A 234 6.25 -1.04 -39.83
CA VAL A 234 6.39 0.39 -39.54
C VAL A 234 7.79 0.86 -39.95
N GLU A 235 7.86 1.61 -41.05
CA GLU A 235 9.13 2.18 -41.56
C GLU A 235 9.08 3.71 -41.72
N ASN A 236 7.91 4.35 -41.57
CA ASN A 236 7.84 5.80 -41.65
C ASN A 236 8.46 6.45 -40.39
N SER A 237 9.06 7.63 -40.58
CA SER A 237 9.81 8.33 -39.53
C SER A 237 8.94 8.92 -38.42
N GLU A 238 7.65 9.14 -38.70
CA GLU A 238 6.71 9.72 -37.74
C GLU A 238 6.35 8.71 -36.65
N ASP A 239 5.92 7.51 -37.04
CA ASP A 239 5.59 6.42 -36.11
C ASP A 239 6.81 5.96 -35.31
N LEU A 240 7.97 5.82 -35.96
CA LEU A 240 9.22 5.48 -35.27
C LEU A 240 9.64 6.60 -34.29
N GLY A 241 9.35 7.85 -34.64
CA GLY A 241 9.59 9.00 -33.78
C GLY A 241 8.72 9.01 -32.53
N ASP A 242 7.44 8.73 -32.69
CA ASP A 242 6.47 8.60 -31.61
C ASP A 242 6.79 7.41 -30.69
N ILE A 243 7.23 6.27 -31.23
CA ILE A 243 7.77 5.16 -30.43
C ILE A 243 9.02 5.62 -29.64
N TRP A 244 9.95 6.33 -30.28
CA TRP A 244 11.17 6.81 -29.60
C TRP A 244 10.83 7.70 -28.42
N ASN A 245 9.94 8.69 -28.59
CA ASN A 245 9.54 9.61 -27.51
C ASN A 245 9.05 8.83 -26.28
N VAL A 246 8.17 7.85 -26.50
CA VAL A 246 7.65 7.04 -25.39
C VAL A 246 8.72 6.17 -24.75
N VAL A 247 9.59 5.55 -25.56
CA VAL A 247 10.67 4.72 -25.05
C VAL A 247 11.69 5.56 -24.27
N SER A 248 12.06 6.74 -24.75
CA SER A 248 13.02 7.64 -24.08
C SER A 248 12.44 8.24 -22.80
N ASP A 249 11.18 8.66 -22.82
CA ASP A 249 10.50 9.23 -21.64
C ASP A 249 10.29 8.18 -20.56
N TRP A 250 10.10 6.91 -20.96
CA TRP A 250 9.88 5.82 -20.03
C TRP A 250 11.10 5.44 -19.19
N ILE A 251 12.33 5.72 -19.64
CA ILE A 251 13.57 5.35 -18.93
C ILE A 251 13.79 6.28 -17.73
N ASN A 252 12.78 6.35 -16.88
CA ASN A 252 12.89 6.83 -15.54
C ASN A 252 13.36 5.66 -14.67
N VAL A 253 14.63 5.24 -14.90
CA VAL A 253 15.32 4.22 -14.08
C VAL A 253 15.20 4.55 -12.60
N VAL A 254 15.26 5.84 -12.26
CA VAL A 254 15.08 6.38 -10.90
C VAL A 254 13.73 5.98 -10.29
N ALA A 255 12.65 5.95 -11.08
CA ALA A 255 11.35 5.52 -10.57
C ALA A 255 11.32 4.02 -10.22
N VAL A 256 11.89 3.16 -11.07
CA VAL A 256 12.00 1.72 -10.79
C VAL A 256 12.90 1.47 -9.57
N GLU A 257 14.02 2.18 -9.47
CA GLU A 257 14.89 2.16 -8.29
C GLU A 257 14.16 2.60 -7.03
N GLY A 258 13.30 3.62 -7.11
CA GLY A 258 12.48 4.09 -5.98
C GLY A 258 11.55 3.00 -5.45
N VAL A 259 10.86 2.26 -6.33
CA VAL A 259 10.00 1.13 -5.92
C VAL A 259 10.83 -0.01 -5.33
N MET A 260 12.01 -0.30 -5.91
CA MET A 260 12.92 -1.31 -5.37
C MET A 260 13.43 -0.93 -3.96
N GLN A 261 13.83 0.31 -3.75
CA GLN A 261 14.25 0.81 -2.44
C GLN A 261 13.12 0.72 -1.41
N ALA A 262 11.87 0.99 -1.81
CA ALA A 262 10.71 0.80 -0.95
C ALA A 262 10.55 -0.68 -0.54
N ALA A 263 10.75 -1.62 -1.48
CA ALA A 263 10.70 -3.05 -1.20
C ALA A 263 11.84 -3.49 -0.26
N GLU A 264 13.08 -3.03 -0.49
CA GLU A 264 14.23 -3.28 0.39
C GLU A 264 14.00 -2.76 1.81
N GLN A 265 13.39 -1.58 1.94
CA GLN A 265 12.99 -1.05 3.23
C GLN A 265 11.96 -1.94 3.91
N THR A 266 11.00 -2.49 3.17
CA THR A 266 10.01 -3.44 3.71
C THR A 266 10.69 -4.73 4.18
N PHE A 267 11.61 -5.32 3.41
CA PHE A 267 12.42 -6.45 3.85
C PHE A 267 13.14 -6.16 5.17
N SER A 268 13.86 -5.03 5.22
CA SER A 268 14.60 -4.62 6.41
C SER A 268 13.69 -4.44 7.64
N ARG A 269 12.55 -3.75 7.47
CA ARG A 269 11.57 -3.51 8.55
C ARG A 269 10.92 -4.81 9.04
N ALA A 270 10.71 -5.77 8.15
CA ALA A 270 10.16 -7.08 8.48
C ALA A 270 11.19 -8.04 9.09
N GLY A 271 12.49 -7.68 9.11
CA GLY A 271 13.57 -8.57 9.54
C GLY A 271 13.83 -9.70 8.54
N LEU A 272 13.51 -9.47 7.27
CA LEU A 272 13.68 -10.42 6.17
C LEU A 272 14.90 -10.03 5.33
N VAL A 273 15.49 -11.02 4.67
CA VAL A 273 16.54 -10.82 3.66
C VAL A 273 15.90 -10.72 2.28
N PRO A 274 16.25 -9.72 1.45
CA PRO A 274 15.79 -9.63 0.06
C PRO A 274 16.08 -10.89 -0.76
#